data_AF-E4X949-F1
#
_entry.id   AF-E4X949-F1
#
_cell.length_a   1.000
_cell.length_b   1.000
_cell.length_c   1.000
_cell.angle_alpha   90.00
_cell.angle_beta   90.00
_cell.angle_gamma   90.00
#
_symmetry.space_group_name_H-M   'P 1'
#
loop_
_entity.id
_entity.type
_entity.pdbx_description
1 polymer ?
#
loop_
_entity_poly.entity_id
_entity_poly.type
_entity_poly.pdbx_seq_one_letter_code
_entity_poly.pdbx_strand_id
1 'polypeptide(L)'
;MHLIGCASGRLRDHGRTEPRGAINKIMDSGSKSLMGMLWSITDRDIDRYTLRLYRDWFFAQSNSSKERGPCLSRFINESAKACKLPAVNAGACVNYGLIPICHSVPTGFEKGLPYQINYK
;
A
#
# COMPACT_ATOMS: atom_id res chain seq x y z
N MET A 1 -8.82 -3.53 -1.78
CA MET A 1 -9.19 -2.12 -1.54
C MET A 1 -7.99 -1.40 -0.91
N HIS A 2 -7.62 -0.19 -1.34
CA HIS A 2 -6.49 0.54 -0.75
C HIS A 2 -6.97 1.83 -0.10
N LEU A 3 -6.75 1.96 1.20
CA LEU A 3 -7.12 3.12 2.00
C LEU A 3 -5.88 3.96 2.28
N ILE A 4 -5.60 4.91 1.39
CA ILE A 4 -4.46 5.81 1.52
C ILE A 4 -4.89 7.01 2.34
N GLY A 5 -4.42 7.06 3.59
CA GLY A 5 -4.71 8.13 4.53
C GLY A 5 -4.20 7.81 5.93
N CYS A 6 -4.02 8.83 6.76
CA CYS A 6 -3.50 8.69 8.13
C CYS A 6 -4.37 7.76 8.98
N ALA A 7 -3.74 6.80 9.67
CA ALA A 7 -4.39 5.86 10.57
C ALA A 7 -5.59 5.09 9.96
N SER A 8 -5.68 5.00 8.63
CA SER A 8 -6.78 4.33 7.91
C SER A 8 -6.87 2.83 8.23
N GLY A 9 -5.74 2.22 8.55
CA GLY A 9 -5.57 0.82 8.93
C GLY A 9 -5.49 0.57 10.42
N ARG A 10 -5.71 1.58 11.26
CA ARG A 10 -5.58 1.46 12.72
C ARG A 10 -6.79 0.76 13.33
N LEU A 11 -6.52 -0.25 14.15
CA LEU A 11 -7.51 -0.80 15.08
C LEU A 11 -7.35 -0.14 16.46
N ARG A 12 -8.47 0.17 17.11
CA ARG A 12 -8.50 0.71 18.47
C ARG A 12 -8.79 -0.41 19.44
N ASP A 13 -7.86 -0.63 20.36
CA ASP A 13 -8.02 -1.57 21.46
C ASP A 13 -8.70 -0.90 22.65
N HIS A 14 -9.66 -1.59 23.24
CA HIS A 14 -10.41 -1.17 24.43
C HIS A 14 -10.21 -2.14 25.61
N GLY A 15 -9.27 -3.08 25.49
CA GLY A 15 -8.79 -3.98 26.54
C GLY A 15 -9.69 -5.18 26.84
N ARG A 16 -11.03 -4.99 26.86
CA ARG A 16 -11.99 -6.06 27.19
C ARG A 16 -12.65 -6.70 25.97
N THR A 17 -12.56 -6.07 24.81
CA THR A 17 -13.20 -6.51 23.57
C THR A 17 -12.19 -6.47 22.43
N GLU A 18 -12.46 -7.23 21.37
CA GLU A 18 -11.63 -7.22 20.16
C GLU A 18 -11.42 -5.80 19.63
N PRO A 19 -10.21 -5.48 19.14
CA PRO A 19 -9.91 -4.19 18.57
C PRO A 19 -10.84 -3.85 17.39
N ARG A 20 -11.34 -2.62 17.34
CA ARG A 20 -12.29 -2.17 16.30
C ARG A 20 -11.74 -1.04 15.45
N GLY A 21 -12.10 -1.05 14.17
CA GLY A 21 -11.75 0.00 13.21
C GLY A 21 -12.48 -0.17 11.89
N ALA A 22 -12.16 0.69 10.92
CA ALA A 22 -12.73 0.62 9.57
C ALA A 22 -12.42 -0.72 8.89
N ILE A 23 -11.26 -1.31 9.21
CA ILE A 23 -10.79 -2.57 8.64
C ILE A 23 -11.78 -3.71 8.88
N ASN A 24 -12.24 -3.89 10.12
CA ASN A 24 -13.18 -4.96 10.45
C ASN A 24 -14.42 -4.88 9.57
N LYS A 25 -15.05 -3.69 9.49
CA LYS A 25 -16.28 -3.49 8.69
C LYS A 25 -16.08 -3.79 7.20
N ILE A 26 -14.92 -3.43 6.63
CA ILE A 26 -14.64 -3.65 5.21
C ILE A 26 -14.30 -5.12 4.93
N MET A 27 -13.63 -5.78 5.87
CA MET A 27 -13.37 -7.22 5.76
C MET A 27 -14.68 -8.01 5.91
N ASP A 28 -15.54 -7.63 6.86
CA ASP A 28 -16.87 -8.20 7.07
C ASP A 28 -17.80 -8.00 5.86
N SER A 29 -17.62 -6.91 5.10
CA SER A 29 -18.33 -6.70 3.83
C SER A 29 -17.83 -7.59 2.68
N GLY A 30 -16.92 -8.53 2.94
CA GLY A 30 -16.42 -9.51 1.97
C GLY A 30 -15.15 -9.10 1.22
N SER A 31 -14.49 -8.00 1.60
CA SER A 31 -13.22 -7.61 0.99
C SER A 31 -12.15 -8.67 1.22
N LYS A 32 -11.46 -9.10 0.15
CA LYS A 32 -10.43 -10.14 0.22
C LYS A 32 -9.06 -9.62 0.64
N SER A 33 -8.81 -8.32 0.42
CA SER A 33 -7.54 -7.66 0.68
C SER A 33 -7.77 -6.18 0.93
N LEU A 34 -7.10 -5.66 1.95
CA LEU A 34 -7.15 -4.25 2.30
C LEU A 34 -5.77 -3.72 2.66
N MET A 35 -5.28 -2.73 1.92
CA MET A 35 -4.08 -1.97 2.30
C MET A 35 -4.47 -0.70 3.08
N GLY A 36 -3.79 -0.41 4.19
CA GLY A 36 -4.02 0.80 4.99
C GLY A 36 -2.82 1.19 5.86
N MET A 37 -2.93 2.32 6.58
CA MET A 37 -1.86 2.88 7.40
C MET A 37 -2.18 2.76 8.90
N LEU A 38 -1.26 2.20 9.69
CA LEU A 38 -1.49 1.92 11.12
C LEU A 38 -1.50 3.19 12.01
N TRP A 39 -0.78 4.24 11.63
CA TRP A 39 -0.70 5.50 12.38
C TRP A 39 -0.64 6.70 11.43
N SER A 40 -0.51 7.90 12.00
CA SER A 40 -0.43 9.15 11.24
C SER A 40 0.92 9.26 10.54
N ILE A 41 0.89 9.58 9.25
CA ILE A 41 2.06 9.73 8.40
C ILE A 41 2.05 11.11 7.76
N THR A 42 3.21 11.61 7.35
CA THR A 42 3.29 12.95 6.74
C THR A 42 2.84 12.93 5.28
N ASP A 43 2.09 13.96 4.86
CA ASP A 43 1.53 14.07 3.50
C ASP A 43 2.62 13.91 2.41
N ARG A 44 3.79 14.53 2.61
CA ARG A 44 4.89 14.42 1.65
C ARG A 44 5.50 13.03 1.56
N ASP A 45 5.53 12.24 2.63
CA ASP A 45 6.03 10.87 2.58
C ASP A 45 4.98 9.88 2.05
N ILE A 46 3.69 10.06 2.37
CA ILE A 46 2.63 9.22 1.83
C ILE A 46 2.48 9.40 0.31
N ASP A 47 2.60 10.63 -0.19
CA ASP A 47 2.56 10.91 -1.63
C ASP A 47 3.72 10.24 -2.36
N ARG A 48 4.96 10.42 -1.85
CA ARG A 48 6.14 9.78 -2.43
C ARG A 48 6.07 8.26 -2.35
N TYR A 49 5.62 7.72 -1.22
CA TYR A 49 5.46 6.28 -1.01
C TYR A 49 4.45 5.67 -1.98
N THR A 50 3.27 6.26 -2.10
CA THR A 50 2.19 5.71 -2.94
C THR A 50 2.50 5.83 -4.42
N LEU A 51 3.09 6.95 -4.86
CA LEU A 51 3.59 7.10 -6.23
C LEU A 51 4.64 6.03 -6.56
N ARG A 52 5.60 5.80 -5.67
CA ARG A 52 6.61 4.75 -5.82
C ARG A 52 5.99 3.36 -5.91
N LEU A 53 5.10 3.06 -4.96
CA LEU A 53 4.42 1.78 -4.83
C LEU A 53 3.72 1.39 -6.11
N TYR A 54 2.82 2.23 -6.61
CA TYR A 54 2.03 1.89 -7.78
C TYR A 54 2.85 1.90 -9.06
N ARG A 55 3.79 2.84 -9.21
CA ARG A 55 4.70 2.84 -10.36
C ARG A 55 5.47 1.52 -10.42
N ASP A 56 6.21 1.20 -9.38
CA ASP A 56 7.09 0.02 -9.40
C ASP A 56 6.25 -1.26 -9.50
N TRP A 57 5.11 -1.33 -8.82
CA TRP A 57 4.26 -2.52 -8.84
C TRP A 57 3.60 -2.75 -10.21
N PHE A 58 3.08 -1.71 -10.85
CA PHE A 58 2.39 -1.81 -12.14
C PHE A 58 3.37 -2.02 -13.30
N PHE A 59 4.57 -1.44 -13.25
CA PHE A 59 5.58 -1.60 -14.30
C PHE A 59 6.59 -2.72 -14.01
N ALA A 60 6.42 -3.46 -12.92
CA ALA A 60 7.23 -4.64 -12.65
C ALA A 60 6.89 -5.74 -13.67
N GLN A 61 7.92 -6.17 -14.40
CA GLN A 61 7.81 -7.35 -15.25
C GLN A 61 7.81 -8.61 -14.40
N SER A 62 7.00 -9.58 -14.81
CA SER A 62 7.07 -10.94 -14.26
C SER A 62 8.44 -11.51 -14.63
N ASN A 63 9.27 -11.87 -13.63
CA ASN A 63 10.64 -12.33 -13.89
C ASN A 63 10.68 -13.76 -14.48
N SER A 64 9.52 -14.42 -14.55
CA SER A 64 9.34 -15.75 -15.10
C SER A 64 7.99 -15.89 -15.80
N SER A 65 7.94 -16.69 -16.86
CA SER A 65 6.71 -17.08 -17.55
C SER A 65 5.75 -17.92 -16.69
N LYS A 66 6.20 -18.39 -15.52
CA LYS A 66 5.39 -19.14 -14.55
C LYS A 66 4.81 -18.28 -13.42
N GLU A 67 5.27 -17.05 -13.25
CA GLU A 67 4.80 -16.17 -12.19
C GLU A 67 3.44 -15.56 -12.55
N ARG A 68 2.50 -15.54 -11.60
CA ARG A 68 1.14 -15.01 -11.80
C ARG A 68 1.12 -13.47 -11.91
N GLY A 69 2.27 -12.81 -11.83
CA GLY A 69 2.45 -11.36 -11.81
C GLY A 69 3.15 -10.86 -10.53
N PRO A 70 3.55 -9.58 -10.49
CA PRO A 70 4.26 -9.01 -9.35
C PRO A 70 3.36 -8.92 -8.10
N CYS A 71 3.84 -9.41 -6.95
CA CYS A 71 3.12 -9.42 -5.67
C CYS A 71 3.23 -8.08 -4.93
N LEU A 72 2.10 -7.59 -4.42
CA LEU A 72 2.02 -6.29 -3.73
C LEU A 72 2.94 -6.18 -2.49
N SER A 73 3.09 -7.27 -1.72
CA SER A 73 3.91 -7.28 -0.50
C SER A 73 5.36 -6.87 -0.75
N ARG A 74 5.92 -7.25 -1.91
CA ARG A 74 7.27 -6.84 -2.32
C ARG A 74 7.36 -5.32 -2.45
N PHE A 75 6.39 -4.70 -3.11
CA PHE A 75 6.40 -3.27 -3.39
C PHE A 75 6.07 -2.44 -2.15
N ILE A 76 5.25 -2.95 -1.23
CA ILE A 76 5.04 -2.30 0.08
C ILE A 76 6.40 -2.06 0.77
N ASN A 77 7.25 -3.08 0.81
CA ASN A 77 8.56 -2.97 1.43
C ASN A 77 9.55 -2.13 0.60
N GLU A 78 9.63 -2.35 -0.71
CA GLU A 78 10.58 -1.62 -1.57
C GLU A 78 10.29 -0.11 -1.66
N SER A 79 9.02 0.27 -1.55
CA SER A 79 8.58 1.67 -1.62
C SER A 79 8.99 2.49 -0.41
N ALA A 80 9.40 1.85 0.68
CA ALA A 80 9.91 2.53 1.85
C ALA A 80 11.12 3.44 1.55
N LYS A 81 11.90 3.12 0.50
CA LYS A 81 13.04 3.92 0.02
C LYS A 81 12.64 5.31 -0.50
N ALA A 82 11.36 5.54 -0.80
CA ALA A 82 10.85 6.82 -1.26
C ALA A 82 10.57 7.81 -0.11
N CYS A 83 10.42 7.31 1.11
CA CYS A 83 10.17 8.14 2.28
C CYS A 83 11.48 8.72 2.84
N LYS A 84 11.40 9.92 3.43
CA LYS A 84 12.52 10.50 4.20
C LYS A 84 12.72 9.76 5.52
N LEU A 85 11.62 9.30 6.13
CA LEU A 85 11.64 8.50 7.35
C LEU A 85 10.99 7.14 7.09
N PRO A 86 11.71 6.18 6.46
CA PRO A 86 11.13 4.90 6.04
C PRO A 86 10.49 4.10 7.18
N ALA A 87 11.20 3.95 8.29
CA ALA A 87 10.70 3.17 9.44
C ALA A 87 9.44 3.78 10.05
N VAL A 88 9.33 5.10 10.07
CA VAL A 88 8.19 5.81 10.68
C VAL A 88 7.02 5.92 9.71
N ASN A 89 7.25 6.32 8.45
CA ASN A 89 6.15 6.57 7.52
C ASN A 89 5.79 5.33 6.69
N ALA A 90 6.76 4.69 6.04
CA ALA A 90 6.48 3.48 5.25
C ALA A 90 6.14 2.27 6.12
N GLY A 91 6.72 2.19 7.32
CA GLY A 91 6.40 1.16 8.32
C GLY A 91 4.93 1.16 8.77
N ALA A 92 4.20 2.25 8.55
CA ALA A 92 2.77 2.30 8.84
C ALA A 92 1.94 1.46 7.86
N CYS A 93 2.45 1.20 6.64
CA CYS A 93 1.68 0.57 5.59
C CYS A 93 1.59 -0.95 5.79
N VAL A 94 0.36 -1.46 5.86
CA VAL A 94 0.07 -2.89 6.02
C VAL A 94 -1.01 -3.34 5.05
N ASN A 95 -0.98 -4.62 4.70
CA ASN A 95 -2.04 -5.29 3.94
C ASN A 95 -2.70 -6.36 4.80
N TYR A 96 -3.99 -6.19 5.05
CA TYR A 96 -4.88 -7.16 5.68
C TYR A 96 -5.47 -8.12 4.65
N GLY A 97 -5.57 -9.41 5.00
CA GLY A 97 -6.16 -10.44 4.15
C GLY A 97 -5.17 -11.02 3.13
N LEU A 98 -5.69 -11.41 1.96
CA LEU A 98 -4.89 -12.01 0.90
C LEU A 98 -3.92 -10.98 0.30
N ILE A 99 -2.81 -11.45 -0.27
CA ILE A 99 -1.80 -10.60 -0.93
C ILE A 99 -2.18 -10.46 -2.41
N PRO A 100 -2.50 -9.25 -2.90
CA PRO A 100 -2.82 -9.04 -4.32
C PRO A 100 -1.61 -9.21 -5.22
N ILE A 101 -1.89 -9.64 -6.45
CA ILE A 101 -0.96 -9.67 -7.58
C ILE A 101 -1.49 -8.73 -8.67
N CYS A 102 -0.59 -8.02 -9.35
CA CYS A 102 -0.99 -7.19 -10.48
C CYS A 102 -1.08 -8.05 -11.74
N HIS A 103 -2.30 -8.20 -12.28
CA HIS A 103 -2.53 -8.88 -13.55
C HIS A 103 -2.65 -7.91 -14.73
N SER A 104 -3.25 -6.75 -14.49
CA SER A 104 -3.45 -5.72 -15.50
C SER A 104 -3.32 -4.34 -14.89
N VAL A 105 -2.69 -3.44 -15.65
CA VAL A 105 -2.51 -2.04 -15.28
C VAL A 105 -3.64 -1.21 -15.88
N PRO A 106 -4.21 -0.24 -15.15
CA PRO A 106 -5.20 0.68 -15.72
C PRO A 106 -4.65 1.44 -16.94
N THR A 107 -5.46 1.58 -17.98
CA THR A 107 -5.06 2.30 -19.19
C THR A 107 -4.78 3.77 -18.88
N GLY A 108 -3.65 4.27 -19.35
CA GLY A 108 -3.26 5.68 -19.16
C GLY A 108 -2.75 6.02 -17.76
N PHE A 109 -2.45 5.03 -16.90
CA PHE A 109 -1.85 5.27 -15.58
C PHE A 109 -0.56 6.11 -15.67
N GLU A 110 0.17 6.02 -16.79
CA GLU A 110 1.42 6.75 -16.99
C GLU A 110 1.24 8.26 -17.20
N LYS A 111 0.08 8.70 -17.69
CA LYS A 111 -0.13 10.08 -18.19
C LYS A 111 -0.04 11.15 -17.09
N GLY A 112 -0.19 10.76 -15.83
CA GLY A 112 -0.09 11.66 -14.67
C GLY A 112 1.12 11.41 -13.79
N LEU A 113 2.00 10.46 -14.14
CA LEU A 113 3.16 10.16 -13.32
C LEU A 113 4.25 11.24 -13.51
N PRO A 114 4.94 11.66 -12.44
CA PRO A 114 6.07 12.56 -12.58
C PRO A 114 7.16 11.91 -13.45
N TYR A 115 7.71 12.66 -14.41
CA TYR A 115 8.81 12.20 -15.26
C TYR A 115 10.02 11.73 -14.44
N GLN A 116 10.27 12.38 -13.30
CA GLN A 116 11.20 11.94 -12.26
C GLN A 116 10.54 12.08 -10.89
N ILE A 117 10.41 10.96 -10.17
CA ILE A 117 10.03 11.00 -8.76
C ILE A 117 11.32 11.24 -7.98
N ASN A 118 11.53 12.48 -7.53
CA ASN A 118 12.70 12.82 -6.73
C ASN A 118 12.53 12.24 -5.32
N TYR A 119 13.26 11.16 -5.03
CA TYR A 119 13.26 10.51 -3.72
C TYR A 119 14.19 11.19 -2.70
N LYS A 120 14.94 12.24 -3.09
CA LYS A 120 15.79 13.02 -2.17
C LYS A 120 14.96 13.90 -1.23
#